data_AF-A0A3D3ITF4-F1
#
_entry.id   AF-A0A3D3ITF4-F1
#
_cell.length_a   1.000
_cell.length_b   1.000
_cell.length_c   1.000
_cell.angle_alpha   90.00
_cell.angle_beta   90.00
_cell.angle_gamma   90.00
#
_symmetry.space_group_name_H-M   'P 1'
#
loop_
_entity.id
_entity.type
_entity.pdbx_description
1 polymer ?
#
loop_
_entity_poly.entity_id
_entity_poly.type
_entity_poly.pdbx_seq_one_letter_code
_entity_poly.pdbx_strand_id
1 'polypeptide(L)'
;MAKGILTKIDIDWLIDSMKVVFPTKEETTVKYDKLMEKLDKFVGDIKDKREAQELHTGDHQRIDKRVTRVESHLNLPPFAD
;
A
#
# COMPACT_ATOMS: atom_id res chain seq x y z
N MET A 1 -28.14 37.07 -40.49
CA MET A 1 -27.28 36.04 -39.86
C MET A 1 -26.47 36.71 -38.77
N ALA A 2 -26.90 36.64 -37.51
CA ALA A 2 -26.08 37.10 -36.39
C ALA A 2 -24.95 36.10 -36.20
N LYS A 3 -23.72 36.48 -36.54
CA LYS A 3 -22.52 35.75 -36.07
C LYS A 3 -22.47 35.98 -34.56
N GLY A 4 -22.92 34.98 -33.79
CA GLY A 4 -22.87 35.03 -32.34
C GLY A 4 -21.43 35.13 -31.87
N ILE A 5 -21.02 36.34 -31.51
CA ILE A 5 -19.75 36.58 -30.83
C ILE A 5 -20.00 36.14 -29.38
N LEU A 6 -19.30 35.09 -28.94
CA LEU A 6 -19.31 34.64 -27.55
C LEU A 6 -19.08 35.85 -26.64
N THR A 7 -19.99 36.08 -25.71
CA THR A 7 -19.84 37.15 -24.73
C THR A 7 -18.82 36.73 -23.68
N LYS A 8 -18.26 37.71 -22.95
CA LYS A 8 -17.34 37.42 -21.85
C LYS A 8 -17.94 36.45 -20.82
N ILE A 9 -19.26 36.55 -20.58
CA ILE A 9 -20.00 35.67 -19.68
C ILE A 9 -19.99 34.23 -20.19
N ASP A 10 -20.18 34.03 -21.50
CA ASP A 10 -20.16 32.70 -22.11
C ASP A 10 -18.76 32.06 -22.01
N ILE A 11 -17.71 32.86 -22.16
CA ILE A 11 -16.31 32.42 -22.04
C ILE A 11 -15.99 32.04 -20.58
N ASP A 12 -16.38 32.86 -19.62
CA ASP A 12 -16.15 32.61 -18.20
C ASP A 12 -16.89 31.34 -17.74
N TRP A 13 -18.14 31.13 -18.19
CA TRP A 13 -18.89 29.91 -17.92
C TRP A 13 -18.23 28.65 -18.50
N LEU A 14 -17.67 28.76 -19.71
CA LEU A 14 -16.97 27.65 -20.36
C LEU A 14 -15.68 27.28 -19.60
N ILE A 15 -14.92 28.29 -19.16
CA ILE A 15 -13.70 28.11 -18.37
C ILE A 15 -14.01 27.43 -17.04
N ASP A 16 -15.05 27.86 -16.34
CA ASP A 16 -15.41 27.27 -15.06
C ASP A 16 -15.96 25.85 -15.21
N SER A 17 -16.73 25.58 -16.28
CA SER A 17 -17.16 24.22 -16.62
C SER A 17 -15.97 23.30 -16.92
N MET A 18 -14.95 23.82 -17.60
CA MET A 18 -13.73 23.06 -17.87
C MET A 18 -12.92 22.75 -16.61
N LYS A 19 -12.89 23.62 -15.60
CA LYS A 19 -12.21 23.33 -14.31
C LYS A 19 -12.89 22.21 -13.52
N VAL A 20 -14.20 22.01 -13.71
CA VAL A 20 -14.93 20.89 -13.07
C VAL A 20 -14.61 19.56 -13.75
N VAL A 21 -14.45 19.57 -15.07
CA VAL A 21 -14.23 18.34 -15.87
C VAL A 21 -12.75 17.97 -15.91
N PHE A 22 -11.86 18.96 -15.96
CA PHE A 22 -10.42 18.77 -15.98
C PHE A 22 -9.86 19.12 -14.62
N PRO A 23 -9.46 18.12 -13.81
CA PRO A 23 -8.84 18.39 -12.53
C PRO A 23 -7.61 19.28 -12.75
N THR A 24 -7.45 20.28 -11.90
CA THR A 24 -6.31 21.19 -12.02
C THR A 24 -5.01 20.41 -11.78
N LYS A 25 -3.89 20.92 -12.30
CA LYS A 25 -2.57 20.32 -12.03
C LYS A 25 -2.33 20.17 -10.53
N GLU A 26 -2.74 21.17 -9.76
CA GLU A 26 -2.62 21.20 -8.30
C GLU A 26 -3.42 20.09 -7.62
N GLU A 27 -4.68 19.88 -7.99
CA GLU A 27 -5.50 18.77 -7.48
C GLU A 27 -4.91 17.40 -7.82
N THR A 28 -4.30 17.27 -9.00
CA THR A 28 -3.67 16.04 -9.45
C THR A 28 -2.39 15.76 -8.66
N THR A 29 -1.57 16.79 -8.42
CA THR A 29 -0.37 16.69 -7.57
C THR A 29 -0.74 16.29 -6.14
N VAL A 30 -1.76 16.91 -5.53
CA VAL A 30 -2.21 16.57 -4.17
C VAL A 30 -2.68 15.10 -4.09
N LYS A 31 -3.39 14.61 -5.10
CA LYS A 31 -3.81 13.20 -5.15
C LYS A 31 -2.62 12.26 -5.32
N TYR A 32 -1.63 12.65 -6.11
CA TYR A 32 -0.40 11.89 -6.33
C TYR A 32 0.44 11.81 -5.05
N ASP A 33 0.63 12.91 -4.34
CA ASP A 33 1.40 12.94 -3.09
C ASP A 33 0.74 12.06 -2.03
N LYS A 34 -0.59 12.12 -1.90
CA LYS A 34 -1.36 11.23 -1.00
C LYS A 34 -1.26 9.76 -1.39
N LEU A 35 -1.13 9.46 -2.68
CA LEU A 35 -0.93 8.10 -3.16
C LEU A 35 0.47 7.61 -2.78
N MET A 36 1.49 8.46 -2.95
CA MET A 36 2.87 8.13 -2.59
C MET A 36 3.02 7.92 -1.08
N GLU A 37 2.44 8.78 -0.26
CA GLU A 37 2.44 8.61 1.20
C GLU A 37 1.83 7.26 1.62
N LYS A 38 0.72 6.85 0.97
CA LYS A 38 0.09 5.55 1.23
C LYS A 38 0.95 4.38 0.77
N LEU A 39 1.64 4.51 -0.36
CA LEU A 39 2.55 3.49 -0.87
C LEU A 39 3.75 3.33 0.06
N ASP A 40 4.35 4.42 0.51
CA ASP A 40 5.47 4.39 1.46
C ASP A 40 5.06 3.69 2.77
N LYS A 41 3.89 4.02 3.31
CA LYS A 41 3.36 3.34 4.49
C LYS A 41 3.14 1.84 4.24
N PHE A 42 2.55 1.47 3.12
CA PHE A 42 2.29 0.08 2.77
C PHE A 42 3.60 -0.73 2.62
N VAL A 43 4.63 -0.14 2.02
CA VAL A 43 5.96 -0.76 1.92
C VAL A 43 6.59 -0.93 3.30
N GLY A 44 6.45 0.05 4.19
CA GLY A 44 6.85 -0.06 5.60
C GLY A 44 6.17 -1.23 6.30
N ASP A 45 4.84 -1.31 6.21
CA ASP A 45 4.05 -2.39 6.84
C ASP A 45 4.46 -3.79 6.31
N ILE A 46 4.78 -3.91 5.02
CA ILE A 46 5.27 -5.17 4.44
C ILE A 46 6.63 -5.54 5.03
N LYS A 47 7.54 -4.57 5.14
CA LYS A 47 8.88 -4.81 5.67
C LYS A 47 8.81 -5.27 7.12
N ASP A 48 8.02 -4.60 7.95
CA ASP A 48 7.84 -4.95 9.36
C ASP A 48 7.26 -6.36 9.53
N LYS A 49 6.25 -6.71 8.72
CA LYS A 49 5.69 -8.07 8.72
C LYS A 49 6.70 -9.13 8.30
N ARG A 50 7.55 -8.83 7.32
CA ARG A 50 8.61 -9.75 6.86
C ARG A 50 9.65 -9.97 7.95
N GLU A 51 10.10 -8.91 8.61
CA GLU A 51 11.05 -9.02 9.74
C GLU A 51 10.45 -9.84 10.88
N ALA A 52 9.18 -9.62 11.21
CA ALA A 52 8.48 -10.42 12.22
C ALA A 52 8.40 -11.91 11.83
N GLN A 53 8.13 -12.21 10.56
CA GLN A 53 8.07 -13.60 10.07
C GLN A 53 9.45 -14.28 10.11
N GLU A 54 10.51 -13.57 9.74
CA GLU A 54 11.88 -14.09 9.81
C GLU A 54 12.30 -14.40 11.25
N LEU A 55 11.94 -13.52 12.20
CA LEU A 55 12.18 -13.72 13.63
C LEU A 55 11.44 -14.96 14.17
N HIS A 56 10.14 -15.08 13.84
CA HIS A 56 9.33 -16.25 14.20
C HIS A 56 9.87 -17.55 13.60
N THR A 57 10.37 -17.51 12.37
CA THR A 57 10.97 -18.69 11.72
C THR A 57 12.21 -19.17 12.47
N GLY A 58 13.04 -18.24 12.95
CA GLY A 58 14.20 -18.56 13.80
C GLY A 58 13.80 -19.23 15.13
N ASP A 59 12.71 -18.77 15.74
CA ASP A 59 12.18 -19.36 16.97
C ASP A 59 11.62 -20.77 16.74
N HIS A 60 10.91 -21.01 15.65
CA HIS A 60 10.45 -22.35 15.27
C HIS A 60 11.61 -23.34 15.12
N GLN A 61 12.67 -22.97 14.39
CA GLN A 61 13.86 -23.82 14.25
C GLN A 61 14.51 -24.16 15.60
N ARG A 62 14.50 -23.21 16.55
CA ARG A 62 15.06 -23.43 17.89
C ARG A 62 14.19 -24.35 18.73
N ILE A 63 12.87 -24.22 18.63
CA ILE A 63 11.91 -25.10 19.30
C ILE A 63 12.01 -26.51 18.74
N ASP A 64 12.02 -26.68 17.42
CA ASP A 64 12.14 -27.98 16.76
C ASP A 64 13.41 -28.71 17.22
N LYS A 65 14.56 -28.04 17.22
CA LYS A 65 15.82 -28.63 17.73
C LYS A 65 15.72 -29.11 19.18
N ARG A 66 14.95 -28.41 20.03
CA ARG A 66 14.74 -28.81 21.42
C ARG A 66 13.79 -30.00 21.51
N VAL A 67 12.72 -30.00 20.72
CA VAL A 67 11.76 -31.10 20.64
C VAL A 67 12.46 -32.38 20.17
N THR A 68 13.22 -32.32 19.06
CA THR A 68 14.00 -33.47 18.56
C THR A 68 15.00 -34.00 19.59
N ARG A 69 15.63 -33.11 20.38
CA ARG A 69 16.52 -33.54 21.46
C ARG A 69 15.78 -34.30 22.57
N VAL A 70 14.57 -33.87 22.91
CA VAL A 70 13.73 -34.55 23.90
C VAL A 70 13.23 -35.89 23.36
N GLU A 71 12.74 -35.91 22.12
CA GLU A 71 12.28 -37.13 21.44
C GLU A 71 13.39 -38.19 21.40
N SER A 72 14.60 -37.81 20.99
CA SER A 72 15.75 -38.71 20.96
C SER A 72 16.19 -39.19 22.35
N HIS A 73 16.15 -38.33 23.38
CA HIS A 73 16.50 -38.74 24.75
C HIS A 73 15.49 -39.70 25.37
N LEU A 74 14.22 -39.57 25.01
CA LEU A 74 13.13 -40.36 25.56
C LEU A 74 12.67 -41.51 24.65
N ASN A 75 13.33 -41.70 23.49
CA ASN A 75 12.90 -42.64 22.44
C ASN A 75 11.41 -42.49 22.08
N LEU A 76 10.93 -41.24 22.02
CA LEU A 76 9.55 -40.96 21.61
C LEU A 76 9.47 -40.90 20.07
N PRO A 77 8.33 -41.31 19.49
CA PRO A 77 8.05 -41.02 18.08
C PRO A 77 8.00 -39.49 17.86
N PRO A 78 8.34 -39.00 16.65
CA PRO A 78 8.24 -37.58 16.32
C PRO A 78 6.82 -37.04 16.55
N PHE A 79 6.70 -35.85 17.13
CA PHE A 79 5.41 -35.19 17.35
C PHE A 79 4.82 -34.58 16.07
N ALA A 80 5.63 -34.37 15.03
CA ALA A 80 5.20 -33.87 13.73
C ALA A 80 5.64 -34.87 12.64
N ASP A 81 4.69 -35.22 11.76
CA ASP A 81 4.87 -36.15 10.64
C ASP A 81 5.77 -35.58 9.52
#